data_AF-Q1MYE7-F1
#
_entry.id   AF-Q1MYE7-F1
#
_cell.length_a   1.000
_cell.length_b   1.000
_cell.length_c   1.000
_cell.angle_alpha   90.00
_cell.angle_beta   90.00
_cell.angle_gamma   90.00
#
_symmetry.space_group_name_H-M   'P 1'
#
loop_
_entity.id
_entity.type
_entity.pdbx_description
1 polymer ?
#
loop_
_entity_poly.entity_id
_entity_poly.type
_entity_poly.pdbx_seq_one_letter_code
_entity_poly.pdbx_strand_id
1 'polypeptide(L)' 'MNKRSSKVILVLSLFTLLSACSSMGVKPWERDVLAREDMALDSAPMDAAFDDHIYFSKEASSGGQTFGGGGCGCN' A
#
# COMPACT_ATOMS: atom_id res chain seq x y z
N MET A 1 44.42 -7.09 12.83
CA MET A 1 43.08 -6.52 12.58
C MET A 1 42.35 -6.33 13.91
N ASN A 2 41.94 -5.11 14.23
CA ASN A 2 41.32 -4.78 15.52
C ASN A 2 39.88 -5.33 15.57
N LYS A 3 39.57 -6.22 16.52
CA LYS A 3 38.25 -6.89 16.65
C LYS A 3 37.09 -5.90 16.75
N ARG A 4 37.35 -4.69 17.29
CA ARG A 4 36.35 -3.61 17.40
C ARG A 4 35.99 -3.02 16.04
N SER A 5 37.00 -2.78 15.19
CA SER A 5 36.82 -2.29 13.82
C SER A 5 36.09 -3.31 12.93
N SER A 6 36.34 -4.61 13.14
CA SER A 6 35.68 -5.68 12.39
C SER A 6 34.17 -5.75 12.65
N LYS A 7 33.73 -5.49 13.89
CA LYS A 7 32.29 -5.44 14.24
C LYS A 7 31.60 -4.23 13.62
N VAL A 8 32.26 -3.08 13.59
CA VAL A 8 31.73 -1.85 12.97
C VAL A 8 31.48 -2.05 11.48
N ILE A 9 32.44 -2.66 10.78
CA ILE A 9 32.31 -2.97 9.34
C ILE A 9 31.11 -3.90 9.07
N LEU A 10 30.92 -4.92 9.93
CA LEU A 10 29.82 -5.87 9.78
C LEU A 10 28.44 -5.22 10.00
N VAL A 11 28.32 -4.33 10.97
CA VAL A 11 27.09 -3.56 11.21
C VAL A 11 26.80 -2.62 10.04
N LEU A 12 27.81 -1.93 9.52
CA LEU A 12 27.64 -1.00 8.39
C LEU A 12 27.20 -1.73 7.12
N SER A 13 27.77 -2.91 6.86
CA SER A 13 27.37 -3.81 5.76
C SER A 13 25.91 -4.25 5.86
N LEU A 14 25.41 -4.51 7.08
CA LEU A 14 24.01 -4.89 7.27
C LEU A 14 23.05 -3.75 6.90
N PHE A 15 23.36 -2.50 7.26
CA PHE A 15 22.52 -1.35 6.95
C PHE A 15 22.42 -1.03 5.44
N THR A 16 23.49 -1.28 4.67
CA THR A 16 23.45 -1.08 3.22
C THR A 16 22.57 -2.11 2.52
N LEU A 17 22.53 -3.36 3.01
CA LEU A 17 21.67 -4.42 2.49
C LEU A 17 20.17 -4.10 2.71
N LEU A 18 19.80 -3.50 3.85
CA LEU A 18 18.41 -3.14 4.14
C LEU A 18 17.89 -2.00 3.26
N SER A 19 18.78 -1.12 2.77
CA SER A 19 18.39 0.03 1.95
C SER A 19 18.35 -0.27 0.44
N ALA A 20 18.82 -1.46 0.02
CA ALA A 20 19.05 -1.79 -1.39
C ALA A 20 17.78 -1.86 -2.27
N CYS A 21 16.60 -2.07 -1.68
CA CYS A 21 15.34 -2.17 -2.43
C CYS A 21 14.51 -0.87 -2.43
N SER A 22 14.99 0.19 -1.77
CA SER A 22 14.22 1.44 -1.59
C SER A 22 14.01 2.23 -2.89
N SER A 23 14.85 2.03 -3.91
CA SER A 23 14.76 2.72 -5.20
C SER A 23 14.00 1.94 -6.28
N MET A 24 13.42 0.78 -5.97
CA MET A 24 12.68 -0.07 -6.92
C MET A 24 11.24 0.45 -7.19
N GLY A 25 10.96 1.71 -6.86
CA GLY A 25 9.69 2.35 -7.13
C GLY A 25 9.61 2.92 -8.55
N VAL A 26 8.40 2.95 -9.09
CA VAL A 26 8.11 3.66 -10.35
C VAL A 26 7.95 5.16 -10.11
N LYS A 27 8.35 5.97 -11.09
CA LYS A 27 8.21 7.43 -10.99
C LYS A 27 6.72 7.78 -10.92
N PRO A 28 6.31 8.87 -10.25
CA PRO A 28 4.90 9.20 -10.06
C PRO A 28 4.06 9.19 -11.36
N TRP A 29 4.65 9.64 -12.48
CA TRP A 29 4.01 9.67 -13.79
C TRP A 29 4.02 8.33 -14.55
N GLU A 30 4.82 7.35 -14.12
CA GLU A 30 4.81 5.98 -14.67
C GLU A 30 3.66 5.14 -14.11
N ARG A 31 3.01 5.61 -13.02
CA ARG A 31 1.83 4.94 -12.45
C ARG A 31 0.60 4.99 -13.36
N ASP A 32 0.49 6.02 -14.20
CA ASP A 32 -0.62 6.16 -15.15
C ASP A 32 -0.63 5.03 -16.19
N VAL A 33 0.56 4.57 -16.59
CA VAL A 33 0.71 3.47 -17.57
C VAL A 33 0.51 2.09 -16.93
N LEU A 34 0.77 1.96 -15.61
CA LEU A 34 0.67 0.70 -14.87
C LEU A 34 -0.67 0.50 -14.17
N ALA A 35 -1.45 1.55 -13.97
CA ALA A 35 -2.81 1.49 -13.41
C ALA A 35 -3.84 1.20 -14.51
N ARG A 36 -3.68 0.07 -15.20
CA ARG A 36 -4.66 -0.34 -16.21
C ARG A 36 -6.00 -0.66 -15.55
N GLU A 37 -7.09 -0.40 -16.26
CA GLU A 37 -8.45 -0.61 -15.77
C GLU A 37 -8.73 -2.10 -15.43
N ASP A 38 -8.06 -3.03 -16.12
CA ASP A 38 -8.16 -4.47 -15.86
C ASP A 38 -7.31 -4.98 -14.67
N MET A 39 -6.50 -4.10 -14.07
CA MET A 39 -5.78 -4.36 -12.81
C MET A 39 -6.47 -3.71 -11.61
N ALA A 40 -7.65 -3.13 -11.80
CA ALA A 40 -8.47 -2.63 -10.71
C ALA A 40 -8.76 -3.76 -9.72
N LEU A 41 -8.68 -3.45 -8.42
CA LEU A 41 -8.95 -4.40 -7.34
C LEU A 41 -10.38 -4.95 -7.40
N ASP A 42 -11.26 -4.14 -7.97
CA ASP A 42 -12.65 -4.47 -8.25
C ASP A 42 -12.87 -4.44 -9.77
N SER A 43 -13.30 -5.58 -10.31
CA SER A 43 -13.60 -5.74 -11.72
C SER A 43 -14.98 -5.19 -12.12
N ALA A 44 -15.85 -4.88 -11.16
CA ALA A 44 -17.22 -4.44 -11.37
C ALA A 44 -17.58 -3.24 -10.46
N PRO A 45 -16.99 -2.05 -10.72
CA PRO A 45 -17.10 -0.89 -9.83
C PRO A 45 -18.54 -0.41 -9.61
N MET A 46 -19.43 -0.64 -10.58
CA MET A 46 -20.85 -0.28 -10.43
C MET A 46 -21.56 -1.21 -9.44
N ASP A 47 -21.32 -2.51 -9.51
CA ASP A 47 -21.96 -3.49 -8.63
C ASP A 47 -21.46 -3.30 -7.19
N ALA A 48 -20.15 -3.09 -7.00
CA ALA A 48 -19.61 -2.79 -5.68
C ALA A 48 -20.13 -1.46 -5.10
N ALA A 49 -20.34 -0.44 -5.93
CA ALA A 49 -20.95 0.81 -5.48
C ALA A 49 -22.42 0.63 -5.07
N PHE A 50 -23.18 -0.20 -5.78
CA PHE A 50 -24.55 -0.53 -5.39
C PHE A 50 -24.59 -1.33 -4.08
N ASP A 51 -23.72 -2.32 -3.94
CA ASP A 51 -23.62 -3.13 -2.74
C ASP A 51 -23.20 -2.29 -1.52
N ASP A 52 -22.24 -1.39 -1.68
CA ASP A 52 -21.82 -0.46 -0.62
C ASP A 52 -22.96 0.50 -0.24
N HIS A 53 -23.72 1.03 -1.22
CA HIS A 53 -24.87 1.87 -0.94
C HIS A 53 -25.96 1.11 -0.16
N ILE A 54 -26.23 -0.15 -0.51
CA ILE A 54 -27.18 -1.02 0.21
C ILE A 54 -26.66 -1.33 1.62
N TYR A 55 -25.37 -1.67 1.74
CA TYR A 55 -24.72 -2.00 3.00
C TYR A 55 -24.73 -0.81 3.95
N PHE A 56 -24.29 0.36 3.49
CA PHE A 56 -24.36 1.62 4.23
C PHE A 56 -25.79 1.92 4.69
N SER A 57 -26.78 1.78 3.80
CA SER A 57 -28.18 2.04 4.16
C SER A 57 -28.72 1.11 5.25
N LYS A 58 -28.17 -0.12 5.37
CA LYS A 58 -28.61 -1.12 6.35
C LYS A 58 -27.79 -1.10 7.63
N GLU A 59 -26.51 -0.79 7.52
CA GLU A 59 -25.48 -1.10 8.51
C GLU A 59 -24.54 0.08 8.75
N ALA A 60 -24.94 1.32 8.42
CA ALA A 60 -24.14 2.53 8.63
C ALA A 60 -23.55 2.61 10.04
N SER A 61 -24.30 2.23 11.08
CA SER A 61 -23.84 2.28 12.48
C SER A 61 -22.76 1.25 12.85
N SER A 62 -22.57 0.19 12.06
CA SER A 62 -21.52 -0.84 12.27
C SER A 62 -20.20 -0.55 11.56
N GLY A 63 -20.14 0.52 10.75
CA GLY A 63 -18.96 0.89 9.96
C GLY A 63 -18.98 0.24 8.57
N GLY A 64 -18.60 1.01 7.55
CA GLY A 64 -18.58 0.57 6.14
C GLY A 64 -17.27 -0.10 5.70
N GLN A 65 -17.26 -0.69 4.51
CA GLN A 65 -16.09 -1.33 3.90
C GLN A 65 -15.05 -0.31 3.38
N THR A 66 -14.62 0.66 4.18
CA THR A 66 -13.58 1.60 3.75
C THR A 66 -12.22 1.16 4.26
N PHE A 67 -11.60 0.18 3.60
CA PHE A 67 -10.22 -0.22 3.88
C PHE A 67 -9.49 -0.43 2.54
N GLY A 68 -8.99 0.65 1.94
CA GLY A 68 -8.24 0.50 0.69
C GLY A 68 -7.79 1.75 -0.07
N GLY A 69 -8.16 2.97 0.34
CA GLY A 69 -7.84 4.15 -0.48
C GLY A 69 -7.91 5.53 0.17
N GLY A 70 -7.81 5.63 1.50
CA GLY A 70 -7.68 6.93 2.19
C GLY A 70 -9.00 7.65 2.46
N GLY A 71 -9.71 7.21 3.50
CA GLY A 71 -10.82 7.95 4.11
C GLY A 71 -10.81 7.70 5.61
N CYS A 72 -11.10 8.73 6.41
CA CYS A 72 -11.04 8.68 7.87
C CYS A 72 -12.15 7.80 8.51
N GLY A 73 -12.98 7.09 7.73
CA GLY A 73 -13.87 6.02 8.20
C GLY A 73 -14.76 6.35 9.41
N CYS A 74 -15.03 7.63 9.67
CA CYS A 74 -15.91 8.05 10.75
C CYS A 74 -17.33 8.16 10.20
N ASN A 75 -18.30 7.57 10.90
CA ASN A 75 -19.66 8.12 10.92
C ASN A 75 -19.61 9.59 11.37
#